data_AF-A0A8J3MG66-F1
#
_entry.id   AF-A0A8J3MG66-F1
#
_cell.length_a   1.000
_cell.length_b   1.000
_cell.length_c   1.000
_cell.angle_alpha   90.00
_cell.angle_beta   90.00
_cell.angle_gamma   90.00
#
_symmetry.space_group_name_H-M   'P 1'
#
loop_
_entity.id
_entity.type
_entity.pdbx_description
1 polymer ?
#
loop_
_entity_poly.entity_id
_entity_poly.type
_entity_poly.pdbx_seq_one_letter_code
_entity_poly.pdbx_strand_id
1 'polypeptide(L)'
;MTELRVRVDQDLCTGDGLCVQYAPEVFEFDVDGLAYVKGEDGELLMAAGATVGIPAHLRLEVIDAANECPGECIHIQRDADSEPLTEDERNALR
;
A
#
# COMPACT_ATOMS: atom_id res chain seq x y z
N MET A 1 4.61 17.26 -1.30
CA MET A 1 4.00 16.45 -2.37
C MET A 1 4.65 15.08 -2.30
N THR A 2 3.86 14.03 -2.12
CA THR A 2 4.31 12.64 -2.21
C THR A 2 4.40 12.25 -3.68
N GLU A 3 5.48 11.63 -4.15
CA GLU A 3 5.62 11.28 -5.58
C GLU A 3 4.97 9.93 -5.93
N LEU A 4 4.63 9.16 -4.91
CA LEU A 4 4.07 7.81 -5.02
C LEU A 4 2.76 7.70 -4.24
N ARG A 5 1.88 6.85 -4.73
CA ARG A 5 0.64 6.44 -4.07
C ARG A 5 0.61 4.93 -3.88
N VAL A 6 -0.15 4.48 -2.91
CA VAL A 6 -0.38 3.06 -2.64
C VAL A 6 -1.86 2.75 -2.51
N ARG A 7 -2.25 1.55 -2.95
CA ARG A 7 -3.54 0.91 -2.70
C ARG A 7 -3.36 -0.55 -2.33
N VAL A 8 -4.39 -1.13 -1.72
CA VAL A 8 -4.54 -2.58 -1.55
C VAL A 8 -5.67 -3.07 -2.46
N ASP A 9 -5.45 -4.16 -3.17
CA ASP A 9 -6.46 -4.91 -3.91
C ASP A 9 -7.12 -5.93 -2.97
N GLN A 10 -8.39 -5.70 -2.66
CA GLN A 10 -9.15 -6.53 -1.72
C GLN A 10 -9.44 -7.93 -2.27
N ASP A 11 -9.48 -8.12 -3.60
CA ASP A 11 -9.75 -9.44 -4.21
C ASP A 11 -8.53 -10.38 -4.11
N LEU A 12 -7.33 -9.82 -3.98
CA LEU A 12 -6.07 -10.56 -3.86
C LEU A 12 -5.57 -10.65 -2.41
N CYS A 13 -6.11 -9.84 -1.50
CA CYS A 13 -5.65 -9.81 -0.12
C CYS A 13 -6.04 -11.10 0.62
N THR A 14 -5.04 -11.77 1.20
CA THR A 14 -5.21 -13.03 1.94
C THR A 14 -5.21 -12.86 3.46
N GLY A 15 -5.07 -11.62 3.96
CA GLY A 15 -5.07 -11.33 5.40
C GLY A 15 -3.78 -11.70 6.14
N ASP A 16 -2.64 -11.79 5.46
CA ASP A 16 -1.35 -12.20 6.05
C ASP A 16 -0.78 -11.21 7.08
N GLY A 17 -0.96 -9.90 6.84
CA GLY A 17 -0.68 -8.85 7.83
C GLY A 17 0.75 -8.32 7.86
N LEU A 18 1.64 -8.75 6.96
CA LEU A 18 2.97 -8.17 6.81
C LEU A 18 2.94 -6.65 6.54
N CYS A 19 1.97 -6.17 5.76
CA CYS A 19 1.82 -4.74 5.47
C CYS A 19 1.60 -3.89 6.73
N VAL A 20 0.75 -4.36 7.65
CA VAL A 20 0.51 -3.70 8.94
C VAL A 20 1.74 -3.77 9.84
N GLN A 21 2.53 -4.83 9.75
CA GLN A 21 3.79 -4.94 10.51
C GLN A 21 4.86 -3.97 10.00
N TYR A 22 5.00 -3.83 8.67
CA TYR A 22 5.99 -2.96 8.06
C TYR A 22 5.64 -1.48 8.14
N ALA A 23 4.39 -1.12 7.81
CA ALA A 23 3.95 0.27 7.74
C ALA A 23 2.57 0.45 8.40
N PRO A 24 2.46 0.29 9.73
CA PRO A 24 1.19 0.41 10.46
C PRO A 24 0.56 1.79 10.38
N GLU A 25 1.31 2.83 9.99
CA GLU A 25 0.77 4.17 9.75
C GLU A 25 0.02 4.29 8.41
N VAL A 26 0.31 3.40 7.46
CA VAL A 26 -0.28 3.39 6.12
C VAL A 26 -1.34 2.30 5.98
N PHE A 27 -1.14 1.14 6.60
CA PHE A 27 -2.03 -0.01 6.47
C PHE A 27 -2.68 -0.39 7.79
N GLU A 28 -3.93 -0.83 7.72
CA GLU A 28 -4.67 -1.38 8.85
C GLU A 28 -5.72 -2.39 8.37
N PHE A 29 -6.07 -3.34 9.22
CA PHE A 29 -7.11 -4.32 8.93
C PHE A 29 -8.48 -3.81 9.35
N ASP A 30 -9.49 -4.11 8.54
CA ASP A 30 -10.90 -3.97 8.97
C ASP A 30 -11.43 -5.30 9.53
N VAL A 31 -12.68 -5.29 10.02
CA VAL A 31 -13.39 -6.42 10.62
C VAL A 31 -13.61 -7.60 9.68
N ASP A 32 -13.43 -7.41 8.38
CA ASP A 32 -13.51 -8.47 7.37
C ASP A 32 -12.19 -9.26 7.21
N GLY A 33 -11.11 -8.82 7.86
CA GLY A 33 -9.80 -9.44 7.79
C GLY A 33 -8.96 -9.03 6.58
N LEU A 34 -9.38 -8.02 5.81
CA LEU A 34 -8.65 -7.47 4.67
C LEU A 34 -7.92 -6.18 5.07
N ALA A 35 -6.79 -5.93 4.40
CA ALA A 35 -6.02 -4.71 4.61
C ALA A 35 -6.55 -3.55 3.77
N TYR A 36 -6.53 -2.37 4.37
CA TYR A 36 -6.91 -1.10 3.77
C TYR A 36 -5.82 -0.05 4.02
N VAL A 37 -5.83 1.00 3.20
CA VAL A 37 -4.95 2.15 3.40
C VAL A 37 -5.61 3.21 4.28
N LYS A 38 -4.80 3.91 5.08
CA LYS A 38 -5.25 5.02 5.93
C LYS A 38 -5.07 6.36 5.25
N GLY A 39 -6.12 7.18 5.33
CA GLY A 39 -6.10 8.58 4.91
C GLY A 39 -5.20 9.44 5.80
N GLU A 40 -5.01 10.70 5.43
CA GLU A 40 -4.22 11.66 6.21
C GLU A 40 -4.81 11.96 7.59
N ASP A 41 -6.11 11.71 7.77
CA ASP A 41 -6.84 11.81 9.04
C ASP A 41 -6.73 10.53 9.90
N GLY A 42 -6.06 9.49 9.38
CA GLY A 42 -5.90 8.19 10.05
C GLY A 42 -7.08 7.24 9.85
N GLU A 43 -8.13 7.65 9.14
CA GLU A 43 -9.31 6.82 8.89
C GLU A 43 -9.06 5.83 7.75
N LEU A 44 -9.68 4.65 7.83
CA LEU A 44 -9.59 3.63 6.79
C LEU A 44 -10.34 4.05 5.53
N LEU A 45 -9.67 3.98 4.38
CA LEU A 45 -10.32 4.19 3.07
C LEU A 45 -10.83 2.86 2.52
N MET A 46 -12.10 2.57 2.78
CA MET A 46 -12.74 1.29 2.40
C MET A 46 -13.21 1.21 0.95
N ALA A 47 -13.19 2.31 0.19
CA ALA A 47 -13.63 2.31 -1.20
C ALA A 47 -12.67 1.46 -2.06
N ALA A 48 -13.22 0.59 -2.91
CA ALA A 48 -12.42 -0.22 -3.83
C ALA A 48 -11.51 0.66 -4.69
N GLY A 49 -10.21 0.32 -4.72
CA GLY A 49 -9.21 1.08 -5.46
C GLY A 49 -8.81 2.42 -4.82
N ALA A 50 -9.20 2.70 -3.57
CA ALA A 50 -8.74 3.88 -2.86
C ALA A 50 -7.20 3.93 -2.80
N THR A 51 -6.64 5.12 -3.04
CA THR A 51 -5.19 5.34 -3.01
C THR A 51 -4.84 6.48 -2.07
N VAL A 52 -3.72 6.33 -1.35
CA VAL A 52 -3.16 7.38 -0.48
C VAL A 52 -1.74 7.69 -0.90
N GLY A 53 -1.32 8.93 -0.66
CA GLY A 53 0.08 9.32 -0.87
C GLY A 53 0.98 8.59 0.11
N ILE A 54 2.11 8.07 -0.35
CA ILE A 54 3.10 7.42 0.51
C ILE A 54 3.95 8.50 1.18
N PRO A 55 3.92 8.65 2.52
CA PRO A 55 4.79 9.59 3.20
C PRO A 55 6.27 9.28 2.89
N ALA A 56 7.07 10.30 2.56
CA ALA A 56 8.45 10.09 2.11
C ALA A 56 9.32 9.31 3.12
N HIS A 57 9.00 9.41 4.41
CA HIS A 57 9.70 8.71 5.49
C HIS A 57 9.24 7.27 5.72
N LEU A 58 8.13 6.83 5.09
CA LEU A 58 7.63 5.45 5.11
C LEU A 58 7.78 4.75 3.75
N ARG A 59 8.51 5.38 2.82
CA ARG A 59 8.62 4.92 1.44
C ARG A 59 9.26 3.54 1.35
N LEU A 60 10.31 3.29 2.14
CA LEU A 60 11.03 2.02 2.15
C LEU A 60 10.14 0.91 2.69
N GLU A 61 9.47 1.18 3.80
CA GLU A 61 8.59 0.25 4.51
C GLU A 61 7.39 -0.15 3.64
N VAL A 62 6.81 0.80 2.89
CA VAL A 62 5.71 0.51 1.96
C VAL A 62 6.19 -0.30 0.75
N ILE A 63 7.39 -0.03 0.23
CA ILE A 63 7.98 -0.84 -0.85
C ILE A 63 8.25 -2.26 -0.39
N ASP A 64 8.85 -2.42 0.80
CA ASP A 64 9.15 -3.73 1.38
C ASP A 64 7.86 -4.51 1.67
N ALA A 65 6.83 -3.85 2.22
CA ALA A 65 5.51 -4.43 2.37
C ALA A 65 4.93 -4.94 1.04
N ALA A 66 5.06 -4.17 -0.05
CA ALA A 66 4.54 -4.57 -1.35
C ALA A 66 5.30 -5.75 -1.97
N ASN A 67 6.62 -5.79 -1.81
CA ASN A 67 7.46 -6.86 -2.33
C ASN A 67 7.34 -8.17 -1.55
N GLU A 68 7.07 -8.09 -0.25
CA GLU A 68 6.95 -9.28 0.60
C GLU A 68 5.51 -9.75 0.81
N CYS A 69 4.52 -9.02 0.27
CA CYS A 69 3.11 -9.41 0.37
C CYS A 69 2.84 -10.73 -0.37
N PRO A 70 2.45 -11.82 0.32
CA PRO A 70 2.26 -13.12 -0.33
C PRO A 70 1.10 -13.15 -1.33
N GLY A 71 0.13 -12.24 -1.17
CA GLY A 71 -1.00 -12.10 -2.09
C GLY A 71 -0.74 -11.15 -3.25
N GLU A 72 0.44 -10.52 -3.31
CA GLU A 72 0.79 -9.49 -4.32
C GLU A 72 -0.27 -8.39 -4.46
N CYS A 73 -0.99 -8.11 -3.37
CA CYS A 73 -2.18 -7.26 -3.40
C CYS A 73 -1.89 -5.77 -3.16
N ILE A 74 -0.63 -5.37 -3.01
CA ILE A 74 -0.25 -3.98 -2.70
C ILE A 74 0.35 -3.35 -3.96
N HIS A 75 -0.33 -2.34 -4.47
CA HIS A 75 0.08 -1.66 -5.69
C HIS A 75 0.57 -0.25 -5.39
N ILE A 76 1.80 0.04 -5.83
CA ILE A 76 2.39 1.37 -5.76
C ILE A 76 2.36 1.97 -7.17
N GLN A 77 1.99 3.24 -7.30
CA GLN A 77 1.99 3.97 -8.57
C GLN A 77 2.58 5.36 -8.39
N ARG A 78 3.03 5.99 -9.48
CA ARG A 78 3.45 7.42 -9.45
C ARG A 78 2.21 8.30 -9.36
N ASP A 79 2.30 9.48 -8.77
CA ASP A 79 1.16 10.43 -8.71
C ASP A 79 0.68 10.85 -10.13
N ALA A 80 1.58 10.83 -11.11
CA ALA A 80 1.28 11.23 -12.50
C ALA A 80 0.54 10.14 -13.32
N ASP A 81 0.61 8.88 -12.91
CA ASP A 81 0.12 7.73 -13.68
C ASP A 81 -0.74 6.80 -12.80
N SER A 82 -1.72 6.13 -13.39
CA SER A 82 -2.52 5.12 -12.67
C SER A 82 -1.98 3.70 -12.80
N GLU A 83 -0.91 3.52 -13.59
CA GLU A 83 -0.29 2.21 -13.79
C GLU A 83 0.54 1.82 -12.57
N PRO A 84 0.36 0.62 -12.00
CA PRO A 84 1.22 0.11 -10.95
C PRO A 84 2.67 -0.03 -11.41
N LEU A 85 3.59 0.31 -10.53
CA LEU A 85 5.00 0.01 -10.68
C LEU A 85 5.23 -1.49 -10.67
N THR A 86 6.04 -1.95 -11.61
CA THR A 86 6.60 -3.30 -11.61
C THR A 86 7.50 -3.51 -10.38
N GLU A 87 7.78 -4.77 -10.04
CA GLU A 87 8.69 -5.08 -8.94
C GLU A 87 10.09 -4.48 -9.14
N ASP A 88 10.63 -4.58 -10.36
CA ASP A 88 11.92 -3.97 -10.72
C ASP A 88 11.92 -2.44 -10.52
N GLU A 89 10.83 -1.77 -10.88
CA GLU A 89 10.69 -0.32 -10.66
C GLU A 89 10.61 0.03 -9.17
N ARG A 90 9.87 -0.76 -8.37
CA ARG A 90 9.83 -0.57 -6.90
C ARG A 90 11.19 -0.78 -6.28
N ASN A 91 11.91 -1.82 -6.69
CA ASN A 91 13.25 -2.15 -6.20
C ASN A 91 14.28 -1.07 -6.58
N ALA A 92 14.14 -0.45 -7.75
CA ALA A 92 14.99 0.69 -8.14
C ALA A 92 14.73 1.96 -7.30
N LEU A 93 13.54 2.07 -6.70
CA LEU A 93 13.18 3.20 -5.87
C LEU A 93 13.60 3.01 -4.42
N ARG A 94 13.65 1.77 -3.90
CA ARG A 94 14.03 1.44 -2.52
C ARG A 94 15.30 2.17 -2.09
#